data_AF-A0A5S4GM28-F1
#
_entry.id   AF-A0A5S4GM28-F1
#
_cell.length_a   1.000
_cell.length_b   1.000
_cell.length_c   1.000
_cell.angle_alpha   90.00
_cell.angle_beta   90.00
_cell.angle_gamma   90.00
#
_symmetry.space_group_name_H-M   'P 1'
#
loop_
_entity.id
_entity.type
_entity.pdbx_description
1 polymer ?
#
loop_
_entity_poly.entity_id
_entity_poly.type
_entity_poly.pdbx_seq_one_letter_code
_entity_poly.pdbx_strand_id
1 'polypeptide(L)'
;MSAQDDLPDLLNDCVHCGFCLPTCPTYVLWGEEMDSPRGRIHLMQQHLEGAPLNEPMAEHFDRCLGCMACVTSCPSGVQYDRLIEITRTQVEDEHPRSLKERAIREMVFQLFPYKRRLRALRGPLRAYQKSGLERLVRRSGVLERLSPSIAAMERLAPPLGKAPRLPERVAARGERRATVGMLTGCVQSEFFPGVNAATARVLALEGCDVVIPRGQGCCGALSLHSGRAGEARAFARRTIETFESVDVIVVNSAGCGSAMKEYRTLLADEPAWAARAAALSDKTRDLAEYLAELGPRAERRPLPVTVAYHDACHLAHAQGVRSQPRALLAAIPELTVREIAEPDICCGSAGTYNLFQPEAAGELGDRKAVNVDATGAELLVAANPGCSMQIATALRRRGAGIAVAHTAQVLDASLRGLGRDALVARTS
;
A
#
# COMPACT_ATOMS: atom_id res chain seq x y z
N MET A 1 6.92 -28.67 2.92
CA MET A 1 6.21 -28.40 4.18
C MET A 1 5.29 -27.26 3.83
N SER A 2 3.99 -27.51 3.91
CA SER A 2 3.00 -26.54 3.52
C SER A 2 3.05 -25.34 4.45
N ALA A 3 2.63 -24.16 4.00
CA ALA A 3 2.50 -23.00 4.89
C ALA A 3 1.61 -23.25 6.13
N GLN A 4 0.76 -24.28 6.11
CA GLN A 4 -0.06 -24.69 7.28
C GLN A 4 0.72 -25.58 8.26
N ASP A 5 1.73 -26.32 7.79
CA ASP A 5 2.53 -27.22 8.63
C ASP A 5 3.39 -26.43 9.64
N ASP A 6 3.76 -25.19 9.28
CA ASP A 6 4.59 -24.31 10.11
C ASP A 6 3.79 -23.50 11.15
N LEU A 7 2.45 -23.49 11.06
CA LEU A 7 1.60 -22.65 11.90
C LEU A 7 1.80 -22.87 13.42
N PRO A 8 1.88 -24.11 13.94
CA PRO A 8 2.13 -24.33 15.37
C PRO A 8 3.46 -23.74 15.84
N ASP A 9 4.52 -23.88 15.05
CA ASP A 9 5.85 -23.36 15.39
C ASP A 9 5.84 -21.83 15.42
N LEU A 10 5.21 -21.19 14.43
CA LEU A 10 5.07 -19.73 14.37
C LEU A 10 4.27 -19.14 15.55
N LEU A 11 3.27 -19.87 16.06
CA LEU A 11 2.47 -19.43 17.21
C LEU A 11 3.25 -19.49 18.52
N ASN A 12 4.17 -20.45 18.65
CA ASN A 12 4.97 -20.66 19.87
C ASN A 12 6.04 -19.57 20.09
N ASP A 13 6.40 -18.81 19.06
CA ASP A 13 7.33 -17.67 19.17
C ASP A 13 6.79 -16.54 20.09
N CYS A 14 5.47 -16.47 20.28
CA CYS A 14 4.84 -15.42 21.07
C CYS A 14 4.87 -15.72 22.57
N VAL A 15 5.60 -14.89 23.33
CA VAL A 15 5.64 -14.96 24.81
C VAL A 15 4.64 -14.05 25.51
N HIS A 16 3.69 -13.47 24.77
CA HIS A 16 2.64 -12.57 25.29
C HIS A 16 3.13 -11.36 26.12
N CYS A 17 4.33 -10.82 25.84
CA CYS A 17 4.95 -9.72 26.60
C CYS A 17 4.30 -8.34 26.45
N GLY A 18 3.47 -8.11 25.41
CA GLY A 18 2.72 -6.87 25.24
C GLY A 18 3.45 -5.71 24.51
N PHE A 19 4.69 -5.89 24.04
CA PHE A 19 5.40 -4.84 23.27
C PHE A 19 4.71 -4.43 21.96
N CYS A 20 3.84 -5.29 21.43
CA CYS A 20 3.04 -5.00 20.25
C CYS A 20 1.83 -4.10 20.51
N LEU A 21 1.43 -3.89 21.77
CA LEU A 21 0.20 -3.17 22.11
C LEU A 21 0.25 -1.68 21.72
N PRO A 22 1.31 -0.90 22.05
CA PRO A 22 1.34 0.53 21.75
C PRO A 22 1.45 0.86 20.25
N THR A 23 1.89 -0.10 19.43
CA THR A 23 2.04 0.06 17.98
C THR A 23 0.90 -0.56 17.18
N CYS A 24 -0.01 -1.31 17.81
CA CYS A 24 -1.17 -1.89 17.15
C CYS A 24 -2.29 -0.86 16.98
N PRO A 25 -2.68 -0.48 15.75
CA PRO A 25 -3.68 0.56 15.55
C PRO A 25 -5.06 0.22 16.14
N THR A 26 -5.47 -1.04 16.09
CA THR A 26 -6.80 -1.48 16.56
C THR A 26 -6.88 -1.59 18.08
N TYR A 27 -5.81 -2.05 18.73
CA TYR A 27 -5.71 -1.98 20.19
C TYR A 27 -5.69 -0.53 20.68
N VAL A 28 -4.94 0.36 20.01
CA VAL A 28 -4.88 1.78 20.37
C VAL A 28 -6.23 2.49 20.20
N LEU A 29 -7.08 2.06 19.25
CA LEU A 29 -8.42 2.60 19.08
C LEU A 29 -9.38 2.14 20.19
N TRP A 30 -9.39 0.84 20.51
CA TRP A 30 -10.48 0.25 21.30
C TRP A 30 -10.08 -0.24 22.68
N GLY A 31 -8.80 -0.42 22.97
CA GLY A 31 -8.30 -1.03 24.21
C GLY A 31 -8.66 -2.52 24.35
N GLU A 32 -9.18 -3.15 23.30
CA GLU A 32 -9.61 -4.54 23.28
C GLU A 32 -8.40 -5.46 23.01
N GLU A 33 -8.08 -6.32 23.98
CA GLU A 33 -6.93 -7.23 23.93
C GLU A 33 -7.01 -8.18 22.73
N MET A 34 -8.20 -8.68 22.41
CA MET A 34 -8.41 -9.58 21.27
C MET A 34 -8.26 -8.87 19.92
N ASP A 35 -8.28 -7.53 19.92
CA ASP A 35 -7.91 -6.68 18.79
C ASP A 35 -6.43 -6.26 18.80
N SER A 36 -5.59 -6.89 19.63
CA SER A 36 -4.14 -6.79 19.56
C SER A 36 -3.49 -7.96 18.79
N PRO A 37 -2.20 -7.88 18.42
CA PRO A 37 -1.50 -9.00 17.79
C PRO A 37 -1.40 -10.21 18.73
N ARG A 38 -1.08 -10.02 20.01
CA ARG A 38 -0.96 -11.14 20.96
C ARG A 38 -2.32 -11.76 21.31
N GLY A 39 -3.38 -10.97 21.37
CA GLY A 39 -4.74 -11.49 21.57
C GLY A 39 -5.22 -12.28 20.35
N ARG A 40 -4.90 -11.83 19.13
CA ARG A 40 -5.17 -12.60 17.91
C ARG A 40 -4.36 -13.89 17.83
N ILE A 41 -3.09 -13.88 18.26
CA ILE A 41 -2.30 -15.12 18.39
C ILE A 41 -2.98 -16.09 19.36
N HIS A 42 -3.52 -15.60 20.47
CA HIS A 42 -4.30 -16.44 21.38
C HIS A 42 -5.55 -17.05 20.72
N LEU A 43 -6.28 -16.27 19.90
CA LEU A 43 -7.40 -16.80 19.11
C LEU A 43 -6.95 -17.85 18.09
N MET A 44 -5.81 -17.63 17.43
CA MET A 44 -5.23 -18.59 16.48
C MET A 44 -4.88 -19.91 17.17
N GLN A 45 -4.31 -19.86 18.38
CA GLN A 45 -4.04 -21.05 19.19
C GLN A 45 -5.32 -21.80 19.55
N GLN A 46 -6.35 -21.08 20.05
CA GLN A 46 -7.64 -21.69 20.37
C GLN A 46 -8.27 -22.38 19.14
N HIS A 47 -8.19 -21.73 17.97
CA HIS A 47 -8.70 -22.31 16.73
C HIS A 47 -7.91 -23.57 16.32
N LEU A 48 -6.57 -23.54 16.44
CA LEU A 48 -5.71 -24.70 16.22
C LEU A 48 -6.05 -25.87 17.16
N GLU A 49 -6.48 -25.58 18.39
CA GLU A 49 -6.94 -26.56 19.39
C GLU A 49 -8.37 -27.08 19.14
N GLY A 50 -9.04 -26.61 18.08
CA GLY A 50 -10.36 -27.09 17.64
C GLY A 50 -11.53 -26.15 17.96
N ALA A 51 -11.27 -24.94 18.47
CA ALA A 51 -12.33 -23.94 18.60
C ALA A 51 -12.82 -23.50 17.20
N PRO A 52 -14.14 -23.40 16.96
CA PRO A 52 -14.64 -22.99 15.66
C PRO A 52 -14.42 -21.49 15.41
N LEU A 53 -14.17 -21.11 14.15
CA LEU A 53 -14.14 -19.72 13.68
C LEU A 53 -15.55 -19.10 13.67
N ASN A 54 -16.06 -18.81 14.86
CA ASN A 54 -17.32 -18.11 15.05
C ASN A 54 -17.21 -16.62 14.67
N GLU A 55 -18.35 -15.94 14.60
CA GLU A 55 -18.43 -14.53 14.19
C GLU A 55 -17.56 -13.58 15.03
N PRO A 56 -17.56 -13.62 16.38
CA PRO A 56 -16.65 -12.78 17.18
C PRO A 56 -15.17 -13.02 16.88
N MET A 57 -14.75 -14.28 16.74
CA MET A 57 -13.36 -14.62 16.45
C MET A 57 -12.94 -14.14 15.05
N ALA A 58 -13.77 -14.38 14.04
CA ALA A 58 -13.54 -13.92 12.67
C ALA A 58 -13.46 -12.40 12.59
N GLU A 59 -14.31 -11.68 13.34
CA GLU A 59 -14.34 -10.23 13.37
C GLU A 59 -13.00 -9.64 13.84
N HIS A 60 -12.37 -10.22 14.88
CA HIS A 60 -11.06 -9.75 15.33
C HIS A 60 -9.98 -9.85 14.23
N PHE A 61 -9.99 -10.89 13.40
CA PHE A 61 -9.05 -11.03 12.28
C PHE A 61 -9.36 -10.06 11.12
N ASP A 62 -10.65 -9.84 10.84
CA ASP A 62 -11.13 -8.87 9.85
C ASP A 62 -10.82 -7.42 10.26
N ARG A 63 -10.82 -7.14 11.56
CA ARG A 63 -10.44 -5.83 12.12
C ARG A 63 -8.94 -5.55 12.00
N CYS A 64 -8.08 -6.56 11.86
CA CYS A 64 -6.64 -6.32 11.72
C CYS A 64 -6.34 -5.49 10.44
N LEU A 65 -5.44 -4.51 10.51
CA LEU A 65 -5.05 -3.75 9.30
C LEU A 65 -3.95 -4.45 8.50
N GLY A 66 -3.28 -5.46 9.05
CA GLY A 66 -2.14 -6.09 8.38
C GLY A 66 -0.96 -5.13 8.19
N CYS A 67 -0.72 -4.19 9.12
CA CYS A 67 0.30 -3.15 8.98
C CYS A 67 1.74 -3.58 9.35
N MET A 68 1.89 -4.72 10.04
CA MET A 68 3.18 -5.27 10.47
C MET A 68 4.01 -4.42 11.43
N ALA A 69 3.45 -3.34 12.01
CA ALA A 69 4.13 -2.60 13.06
C ALA A 69 4.51 -3.51 14.25
N CYS A 70 3.63 -4.46 14.57
CA CYS A 70 3.87 -5.48 15.59
C CYS A 70 5.06 -6.39 15.31
N VAL A 71 5.36 -6.72 14.06
CA VAL A 71 6.52 -7.55 13.68
C VAL A 71 7.80 -6.82 14.06
N THR A 72 7.93 -5.56 13.64
CA THR A 72 9.12 -4.77 13.96
C THR A 72 9.26 -4.40 15.44
N SER A 73 8.15 -4.32 16.19
CA SER A 73 8.17 -4.04 17.63
C SER A 73 8.42 -5.27 18.49
N CYS A 74 8.34 -6.48 17.91
CA CYS A 74 8.41 -7.72 18.67
C CYS A 74 9.86 -8.10 18.99
N PRO A 75 10.29 -8.14 20.26
CA PRO A 75 11.63 -8.59 20.62
C PRO A 75 11.84 -10.09 20.37
N SER A 76 10.76 -10.87 20.34
CA SER A 76 10.79 -12.31 20.07
C SER A 76 10.87 -12.65 18.57
N GLY A 77 10.74 -11.66 17.68
CA GLY A 77 10.81 -11.90 16.24
C GLY A 77 9.60 -12.64 15.66
N VAL A 78 8.44 -12.58 16.31
CA VAL A 78 7.21 -13.25 15.85
C VAL A 78 6.86 -12.81 14.43
N GLN A 79 6.73 -13.78 13.53
CA GLN A 79 6.34 -13.59 12.13
C GLN A 79 4.81 -13.43 12.00
N TYR A 80 4.29 -12.35 12.58
CA TYR A 80 2.86 -12.07 12.61
C TYR A 80 2.26 -11.85 11.21
N ASP A 81 3.06 -11.39 10.26
CA ASP A 81 2.75 -11.32 8.83
C ASP A 81 2.31 -12.68 8.27
N ARG A 82 3.06 -13.74 8.57
CA ARG A 82 2.72 -15.11 8.17
C ARG A 82 1.47 -15.61 8.87
N LEU A 83 1.38 -15.39 10.19
CA LEU A 83 0.25 -15.82 11.01
C LEU A 83 -1.07 -15.25 10.50
N ILE A 84 -1.17 -13.93 10.35
CA ILE A 84 -2.43 -13.28 9.93
C ILE A 84 -2.83 -13.62 8.50
N GLU A 85 -1.89 -13.88 7.60
CA GLU A 85 -2.21 -14.33 6.24
C GLU A 85 -2.81 -15.73 6.21
N ILE A 86 -2.19 -16.69 6.90
CA ILE A 86 -2.68 -18.06 7.04
C ILE A 86 -4.09 -18.04 7.64
N THR A 87 -4.24 -17.34 8.77
CA THR A 87 -5.52 -17.26 9.47
C THR A 87 -6.60 -16.57 8.66
N ARG A 88 -6.27 -15.54 7.86
CA ARG A 88 -7.26 -14.93 6.96
C ARG A 88 -7.75 -15.87 5.87
N THR A 89 -6.90 -16.76 5.38
CA THR A 89 -7.34 -17.81 4.46
C THR A 89 -8.30 -18.77 5.17
N GLN A 90 -7.99 -19.20 6.39
CA GLN A 90 -8.92 -20.01 7.20
C GLN A 90 -10.26 -19.29 7.45
N VAL A 91 -10.24 -18.00 7.78
CA VAL A 91 -11.45 -17.18 7.92
C VAL A 91 -12.24 -17.11 6.62
N GLU A 92 -11.60 -16.89 5.46
CA GLU A 92 -12.30 -16.88 4.17
C GLU A 92 -12.93 -18.24 3.81
N ASP A 93 -12.29 -19.34 4.19
CA ASP A 93 -12.71 -20.69 3.82
C ASP A 93 -13.78 -21.26 4.78
N GLU A 94 -13.69 -20.97 6.07
CA GLU A 94 -14.49 -21.60 7.13
C GLU A 94 -15.61 -20.70 7.67
N HIS A 95 -15.43 -19.37 7.70
CA HIS A 95 -16.40 -18.47 8.32
C HIS A 95 -17.53 -18.07 7.35
N PRO A 96 -18.80 -18.38 7.64
CA PRO A 96 -19.91 -18.04 6.75
C PRO A 96 -20.24 -16.54 6.81
N ARG A 97 -19.84 -15.80 5.77
CA ARG A 97 -20.19 -14.37 5.61
C ARG A 97 -21.62 -14.17 5.10
N SER A 98 -22.25 -13.07 5.51
CA SER A 98 -23.59 -12.69 5.05
C SER A 98 -23.64 -12.43 3.53
N LEU A 99 -24.81 -12.58 2.89
CA LEU A 99 -24.95 -12.35 1.43
C LEU A 99 -24.56 -10.93 1.02
N LYS A 100 -24.92 -9.93 1.84
CA LYS A 100 -24.57 -8.52 1.60
C LYS A 100 -23.06 -8.33 1.60
N GLU A 101 -22.40 -8.89 2.61
CA GLU A 101 -20.95 -8.79 2.75
C GLU A 101 -20.22 -9.51 1.62
N ARG A 102 -20.65 -10.73 1.27
CA ARG A 102 -20.10 -11.48 0.12
C ARG A 102 -20.23 -10.69 -1.18
N ALA A 103 -21.38 -10.04 -1.42
CA ALA A 103 -21.59 -9.22 -2.60
C ALA A 103 -20.65 -7.99 -2.65
N ILE A 104 -20.49 -7.29 -1.52
CA ILE A 104 -19.58 -6.13 -1.44
C ILE A 104 -18.12 -6.56 -1.61
N ARG A 105 -17.69 -7.65 -0.93
CA ARG A 105 -16.35 -8.21 -1.07
C ARG A 105 -16.07 -8.60 -2.51
N GLU A 106 -16.95 -9.36 -3.13
CA GLU A 106 -16.78 -9.79 -4.52
C GLU A 106 -16.74 -8.60 -5.48
N MET A 107 -17.58 -7.58 -5.28
CA MET A 107 -17.51 -6.34 -6.05
C MET A 107 -16.13 -5.66 -5.93
N VAL A 108 -15.58 -5.54 -4.72
CA VAL A 108 -14.27 -4.94 -4.46
C VAL A 108 -13.16 -5.72 -5.18
N PHE A 109 -13.10 -7.04 -5.01
CA PHE A 109 -12.04 -7.86 -5.61
C PHE A 109 -12.22 -8.11 -7.10
N GLN A 110 -13.44 -7.98 -7.64
CA GLN A 110 -13.67 -7.95 -9.09
C GLN A 110 -13.38 -6.56 -9.68
N LEU A 111 -13.27 -5.50 -8.87
CA LEU A 111 -12.99 -4.17 -9.40
C LEU A 111 -11.51 -3.81 -9.34
N PHE A 112 -10.93 -3.74 -8.14
CA PHE A 112 -9.63 -3.10 -7.91
C PHE A 112 -8.42 -3.84 -8.49
N PRO A 113 -8.34 -5.18 -8.46
CA PRO A 113 -7.27 -5.93 -9.14
C PRO A 113 -7.31 -5.79 -10.67
N TYR A 114 -8.45 -5.40 -11.26
CA TYR A 114 -8.65 -5.43 -12.70
C TYR A 114 -8.51 -4.03 -13.31
N LYS A 115 -7.28 -3.69 -13.71
CA LYS A 115 -6.90 -2.39 -14.31
C LYS A 115 -7.82 -1.93 -15.44
N ARG A 116 -8.30 -2.84 -16.31
CA ARG A 116 -9.24 -2.50 -17.40
C ARG A 116 -10.60 -2.02 -16.87
N ARG A 117 -11.09 -2.61 -15.77
CA ARG A 117 -12.35 -2.22 -15.13
C ARG A 117 -12.21 -0.87 -14.43
N LEU A 118 -11.12 -0.67 -13.68
CA LEU A 118 -10.79 0.65 -13.11
C LEU A 118 -10.69 1.76 -14.18
N ARG A 119 -10.04 1.46 -15.31
CA ARG A 119 -9.95 2.40 -16.43
C ARG A 119 -11.31 2.80 -16.98
N ALA A 120 -12.23 1.84 -17.12
CA ALA A 120 -13.59 2.11 -17.59
C ALA A 120 -14.35 3.04 -16.63
N LEU A 121 -14.13 2.93 -15.32
CA LEU A 121 -14.76 3.79 -14.32
C LEU A 121 -14.24 5.23 -14.30
N ARG A 122 -13.02 5.49 -14.80
CA ARG A 122 -12.44 6.84 -14.77
C ARG A 122 -13.30 7.88 -15.51
N GLY A 123 -13.94 7.51 -16.62
CA GLY A 123 -14.78 8.41 -17.41
C GLY A 123 -16.01 8.89 -16.64
N PRO A 124 -16.90 7.97 -16.21
CA PRO A 124 -18.05 8.28 -15.38
C PRO A 124 -17.67 9.01 -14.08
N LEU A 125 -16.63 8.55 -13.37
CA LEU A 125 -16.19 9.17 -12.13
C LEU A 125 -15.72 10.62 -12.36
N ARG A 126 -15.03 10.90 -13.46
CA ARG A 126 -14.62 12.27 -13.80
C ARG A 126 -15.83 13.15 -14.14
N ALA A 127 -16.85 12.61 -14.81
CA ALA A 127 -18.08 13.34 -15.10
C ALA A 127 -18.85 13.68 -13.80
N TYR A 128 -18.91 12.71 -12.88
CA TYR A 128 -19.49 12.87 -11.55
C TYR A 128 -18.77 13.92 -10.69
N GLN A 129 -17.43 13.92 -10.68
CA GLN A 129 -16.63 14.93 -9.98
C GLN A 129 -16.85 16.33 -10.59
N LYS A 130 -16.84 16.44 -11.92
CA LYS A 130 -17.02 17.71 -12.64
C LYS A 130 -18.41 18.33 -12.49
N SER A 131 -19.45 17.52 -12.36
CA SER A 131 -20.82 18.03 -12.19
C SER A 131 -21.06 18.59 -10.78
N GLY A 132 -20.17 18.32 -9.82
CA GLY A 132 -20.35 18.69 -8.43
C GLY A 132 -21.41 17.84 -7.70
N LEU A 133 -21.96 16.81 -8.35
CA LEU A 133 -22.96 15.91 -7.77
C LEU A 133 -22.44 15.21 -6.51
N GLU A 134 -21.13 14.99 -6.43
CA GLU A 134 -20.44 14.51 -5.22
C GLU A 134 -20.77 15.29 -3.96
N ARG A 135 -20.93 16.62 -4.05
CA ARG A 135 -21.24 17.45 -2.88
C ARG A 135 -22.68 17.21 -2.42
N LEU A 136 -23.60 17.01 -3.35
CA LEU A 136 -25.01 16.74 -3.04
C LEU A 136 -25.18 15.35 -2.44
N VAL A 137 -24.52 14.35 -3.02
CA VAL A 137 -24.54 12.96 -2.52
C VAL A 137 -23.95 12.88 -1.11
N ARG A 138 -22.80 13.52 -0.87
CA ARG A 138 -22.19 13.55 0.46
C ARG A 138 -23.02 14.33 1.49
N ARG A 139 -23.67 15.42 1.08
CA ARG A 139 -24.54 16.21 1.97
C ARG A 139 -25.83 15.48 2.34
N SER A 140 -26.37 14.67 1.44
CA SER A 140 -27.63 13.94 1.71
C SER A 140 -27.43 12.77 2.68
N GLY A 141 -26.20 12.26 2.82
CA GLY A 141 -25.90 11.10 3.64
C GLY A 141 -26.54 9.80 3.14
N VAL A 142 -27.06 9.80 1.92
CA VAL A 142 -27.85 8.67 1.39
C VAL A 142 -26.97 7.44 1.20
N LEU A 143 -25.73 7.62 0.73
CA LEU A 143 -24.80 6.51 0.53
C LEU A 143 -24.35 5.92 1.87
N GLU A 144 -24.08 6.75 2.88
CA GLU A 144 -23.70 6.29 4.21
C GLU A 144 -24.79 5.40 4.83
N ARG A 145 -26.06 5.73 4.63
CA ARG A 145 -27.20 4.93 5.13
C ARG A 145 -27.41 3.62 4.36
N LEU A 146 -27.20 3.64 3.04
CA LEU A 146 -27.41 2.46 2.18
C LEU A 146 -26.24 1.48 2.26
N SER A 147 -25.02 1.99 2.13
CA SER A 147 -23.79 1.20 2.13
C SER A 147 -22.59 2.07 2.54
N PRO A 148 -22.16 2.00 3.83
CA PRO A 148 -20.97 2.66 4.31
C PRO A 148 -19.72 2.37 3.46
N SER A 149 -19.59 1.14 2.94
CA SER A 149 -18.51 0.74 2.04
C SER A 149 -18.51 1.51 0.73
N ILE A 150 -19.66 1.68 0.08
CA ILE A 150 -19.77 2.44 -1.17
C ILE A 150 -19.53 3.93 -0.90
N ALA A 151 -20.04 4.46 0.21
CA ALA A 151 -19.77 5.82 0.65
C ALA A 151 -18.26 6.06 0.90
N ALA A 152 -17.57 5.07 1.47
CA ALA A 152 -16.12 5.15 1.64
C ALA A 152 -15.39 5.14 0.29
N MET A 153 -15.76 4.26 -0.64
CA MET A 153 -15.19 4.22 -2.00
C MET A 153 -15.36 5.56 -2.73
N GLU A 154 -16.54 6.16 -2.66
CA GLU A 154 -16.84 7.47 -3.27
C GLU A 154 -15.99 8.59 -2.65
N ARG A 155 -15.86 8.62 -1.32
CA ARG A 155 -15.12 9.66 -0.60
C ARG A 155 -13.61 9.57 -0.80
N LEU A 156 -13.09 8.36 -1.00
CA LEU A 156 -11.67 8.10 -1.20
C LEU A 156 -11.21 8.33 -2.64
N ALA A 157 -12.14 8.37 -3.60
CA ALA A 157 -11.83 8.59 -5.01
C ALA A 157 -11.03 9.90 -5.21
N PRO A 158 -9.78 9.83 -5.72
CA PRO A 158 -8.97 11.02 -5.89
C PRO A 158 -9.46 11.84 -7.10
N PRO A 159 -9.13 13.15 -7.16
CA PRO A 159 -9.47 13.98 -8.30
C PRO A 159 -8.79 13.44 -9.58
N LEU A 160 -9.59 13.23 -10.63
CA LEU A 160 -9.08 12.59 -11.85
C LEU A 160 -8.52 13.60 -12.86
N GLY A 161 -7.21 13.52 -13.08
CA GLY A 161 -6.48 14.28 -14.10
C GLY A 161 -6.27 13.55 -15.43
N LYS A 162 -5.56 14.22 -16.34
CA LYS A 162 -5.01 13.59 -17.55
C LYS A 162 -4.02 12.49 -17.15
N ALA A 163 -4.08 11.34 -17.81
CA ALA A 163 -3.15 10.24 -17.59
C ALA A 163 -2.05 10.28 -18.67
N PRO A 164 -0.77 10.51 -18.32
CA PRO A 164 0.32 10.38 -19.27
C PRO A 164 0.37 8.96 -19.84
N ARG A 165 0.56 8.82 -21.15
CA ARG A 165 0.83 7.51 -21.76
C ARG A 165 2.30 7.16 -21.54
N LEU A 166 2.55 6.01 -20.93
CA LEU A 166 3.90 5.48 -20.78
C LEU A 166 4.28 4.66 -22.02
N PRO A 167 5.46 4.87 -22.62
CA PRO A 167 6.00 3.97 -23.64
C PRO A 167 6.41 2.63 -23.00
N GLU A 168 6.66 1.61 -23.81
CA GLU A 168 7.14 0.30 -23.32
C GLU A 168 8.59 0.32 -22.90
N ARG A 169 9.35 1.28 -23.44
CA ARG A 169 10.71 1.53 -23.04
C ARG A 169 10.93 3.03 -22.89
N VAL A 170 11.57 3.42 -21.79
CA VAL A 170 12.14 4.76 -21.60
C VAL A 170 13.65 4.58 -21.55
N ALA A 171 14.34 5.15 -22.53
CA ALA A 171 15.80 5.03 -22.62
C ALA A 171 16.49 5.80 -21.49
N ALA A 172 17.59 5.24 -20.99
CA ALA A 172 18.50 5.91 -20.06
C ALA A 172 18.96 7.26 -20.62
N ARG A 173 19.19 8.22 -19.72
CA ARG A 173 19.84 9.50 -20.02
C ARG A 173 21.30 9.42 -19.60
N GLY A 174 22.20 9.76 -20.52
CA GLY A 174 23.64 9.54 -20.36
C GLY A 174 24.01 8.07 -20.60
N GLU A 175 25.10 7.63 -19.99
CA GLU A 175 25.57 6.25 -20.08
C GLU A 175 24.56 5.27 -19.44
N ARG A 176 24.33 4.11 -20.05
CA ARG A 176 23.42 3.11 -19.48
C ARG A 176 24.07 2.42 -18.27
N ARG A 177 23.40 2.43 -17.11
CA ARG A 177 23.84 1.76 -15.88
C ARG A 177 23.17 0.40 -15.66
N ALA A 178 21.89 0.30 -15.98
CA ALA A 178 21.08 -0.88 -15.72
C ALA A 178 19.85 -0.91 -16.65
N THR A 179 19.25 -2.09 -16.78
CA THR A 179 17.92 -2.27 -17.38
C THR A 179 16.96 -2.69 -16.27
N VAL A 180 15.87 -1.96 -16.07
CA VAL A 180 14.91 -2.20 -14.97
C VAL A 180 13.51 -2.41 -15.50
N GLY A 181 12.83 -3.46 -15.04
CA GLY A 181 11.40 -3.64 -15.23
C GLY A 181 10.63 -2.75 -14.25
N MET A 182 9.62 -2.01 -14.71
CA MET A 182 8.80 -1.17 -13.84
C MET A 182 7.37 -1.71 -13.71
N LEU A 183 6.98 -2.02 -12.48
CA LEU A 183 5.58 -2.30 -12.15
C LEU A 183 4.80 -0.97 -12.06
N THR A 184 3.69 -0.89 -12.77
CA THR A 184 2.79 0.27 -12.80
C THR A 184 1.64 0.18 -11.81
N GLY A 185 1.34 -1.02 -11.29
CA GLY A 185 0.25 -1.31 -10.37
C GLY A 185 -1.16 -1.11 -10.96
N CYS A 186 -2.18 -1.72 -10.35
CA CYS A 186 -3.57 -1.57 -10.79
C CYS A 186 -4.15 -0.20 -10.40
N VAL A 187 -4.24 0.09 -9.10
CA VAL A 187 -4.75 1.35 -8.54
C VAL A 187 -3.84 2.53 -8.89
N GLN A 188 -2.52 2.37 -8.70
CA GLN A 188 -1.51 3.38 -9.02
C GLN A 188 -1.62 3.86 -10.47
N SER A 189 -1.72 2.95 -11.44
CA SER A 189 -1.86 3.31 -12.86
C SER A 189 -3.08 4.15 -13.16
N GLU A 190 -4.21 3.81 -12.55
CA GLU A 190 -5.50 4.39 -12.94
C GLU A 190 -5.91 5.56 -12.05
N PHE A 191 -5.30 5.78 -10.88
CA PHE A 191 -5.61 6.91 -10.01
C PHE A 191 -4.43 7.86 -9.80
N PHE A 192 -3.20 7.37 -9.93
CA PHE A 192 -1.96 8.14 -9.74
C PHE A 192 -1.00 8.01 -10.94
N PRO A 193 -1.45 8.17 -12.20
CA PRO A 193 -0.62 7.93 -13.39
C PRO A 193 0.61 8.84 -13.46
N GLY A 194 0.56 10.01 -12.81
CA GLY A 194 1.69 10.91 -12.69
C GLY A 194 2.87 10.32 -11.89
N VAL A 195 2.61 9.43 -10.94
CA VAL A 195 3.66 8.75 -10.16
C VAL A 195 4.44 7.79 -11.03
N ASN A 196 3.77 6.97 -11.85
CA ASN A 196 4.43 6.06 -12.78
C ASN A 196 5.25 6.83 -13.83
N ALA A 197 4.72 7.94 -14.33
CA ALA A 197 5.45 8.80 -15.26
C ALA A 197 6.69 9.45 -14.62
N ALA A 198 6.59 9.89 -13.37
CA ALA A 198 7.73 10.40 -12.61
C ALA A 198 8.75 9.30 -12.33
N THR A 199 8.31 8.11 -11.92
CA THR A 199 9.17 6.94 -11.65
C THR A 199 10.01 6.58 -12.87
N ALA A 200 9.38 6.44 -14.04
CA ALA A 200 10.10 6.12 -15.28
C ALA A 200 11.11 7.22 -15.68
N ARG A 201 10.78 8.50 -15.46
CA ARG A 201 11.70 9.61 -15.73
C ARG A 201 12.87 9.66 -14.74
N VAL A 202 12.62 9.48 -13.45
CA VAL A 202 13.66 9.46 -12.41
C VAL A 202 14.65 8.34 -12.70
N LEU A 203 14.16 7.11 -12.93
CA LEU A 203 15.02 5.97 -13.28
C LEU A 203 15.84 6.25 -14.55
N ALA A 204 15.22 6.81 -15.60
CA ALA A 204 15.93 7.17 -16.82
C ALA A 204 17.00 8.25 -16.61
N LEU A 205 16.70 9.31 -15.83
CA LEU A 205 17.65 10.36 -15.49
C LEU A 205 18.81 9.83 -14.64
N GLU A 206 18.57 8.84 -13.78
CA GLU A 206 19.59 8.17 -13.00
C GLU A 206 20.38 7.11 -13.81
N GLY A 207 20.10 6.98 -15.12
CA GLY A 207 20.86 6.17 -16.06
C GLY A 207 20.30 4.77 -16.33
N CYS A 208 19.05 4.49 -15.97
CA CYS A 208 18.43 3.18 -16.22
C CYS A 208 17.61 3.15 -17.52
N ASP A 209 17.76 2.10 -18.31
CA ASP A 209 16.77 1.75 -19.32
C ASP A 209 15.55 1.15 -18.64
N VAL A 210 14.40 1.81 -18.74
CA VAL A 210 13.17 1.37 -18.07
C VAL A 210 12.30 0.60 -19.04
N VAL A 211 12.07 -0.67 -18.75
CA VAL A 211 11.15 -1.56 -19.48
C VAL A 211 9.81 -1.59 -18.75
N ILE A 212 8.73 -1.31 -19.47
CA ILE A 212 7.36 -1.21 -18.93
C ILE A 212 6.46 -2.15 -19.74
N PRO A 213 6.41 -3.45 -19.41
CA PRO A 213 5.63 -4.43 -20.16
C PRO A 213 4.14 -4.04 -20.23
N ARG A 214 3.51 -4.16 -21.42
CA ARG A 214 2.07 -3.85 -21.61
C ARG A 214 1.15 -4.87 -20.94
N GLY A 215 1.59 -6.12 -20.86
CA GLY A 215 0.81 -7.26 -20.37
C GLY A 215 0.66 -7.32 -18.84
N GLN A 216 1.30 -6.43 -18.09
CA GLN A 216 1.27 -6.46 -16.63
C GLN A 216 -0.14 -6.31 -16.04
N GLY A 217 -0.42 -7.11 -15.00
CA GLY A 217 -1.68 -7.13 -14.27
C GLY A 217 -1.57 -6.60 -12.84
N CYS A 218 -2.46 -7.07 -11.96
CA CYS A 218 -2.35 -6.85 -10.52
C CYS A 218 -1.17 -7.64 -9.94
N CYS A 219 -0.50 -7.07 -8.94
CA CYS A 219 0.51 -7.73 -8.12
C CYS A 219 -0.07 -8.76 -7.12
N GLY A 220 -1.39 -8.84 -6.98
CA GLY A 220 -2.04 -9.79 -6.06
C GLY A 220 -2.12 -9.36 -4.59
N ALA A 221 -1.47 -8.24 -4.21
CA ALA A 221 -1.41 -7.77 -2.83
C ALA A 221 -2.77 -7.67 -2.12
N LEU A 222 -3.80 -7.12 -2.79
CA LEU A 222 -5.13 -7.01 -2.17
C LEU A 222 -5.72 -8.38 -1.83
N SER A 223 -5.61 -9.34 -2.76
CA SER A 223 -6.11 -10.70 -2.60
C SER A 223 -5.34 -11.44 -1.51
N LEU A 224 -4.01 -11.32 -1.50
CA LEU A 224 -3.13 -11.96 -0.52
C LEU A 224 -3.49 -11.52 0.91
N HIS A 225 -3.42 -10.21 1.18
CA HIS A 225 -3.63 -9.68 2.52
C HIS A 225 -5.09 -9.79 3.00
N SER A 226 -6.03 -10.23 2.15
CA SER A 226 -7.44 -10.42 2.51
C SER A 226 -7.86 -11.89 2.59
N GLY A 227 -6.91 -12.82 2.57
CA GLY A 227 -7.16 -14.26 2.70
C GLY A 227 -7.48 -14.98 1.39
N ARG A 228 -7.55 -14.29 0.24
CA ARG A 228 -7.89 -14.89 -1.06
C ARG A 228 -6.66 -15.51 -1.74
N ALA A 229 -6.06 -16.51 -1.09
CA ALA A 229 -4.78 -17.11 -1.48
C ALA A 229 -4.76 -17.63 -2.93
N GLY A 230 -5.82 -18.32 -3.37
CA GLY A 230 -5.90 -18.84 -4.75
C GLY A 230 -5.87 -17.74 -5.82
N GLU A 231 -6.58 -16.64 -5.58
CA GLU A 231 -6.58 -15.47 -6.47
C GLU A 231 -5.21 -14.77 -6.45
N ALA A 232 -4.60 -14.62 -5.28
CA ALA A 232 -3.26 -14.07 -5.11
C ALA A 232 -2.21 -14.86 -5.89
N ARG A 233 -2.20 -16.20 -5.76
CA ARG A 233 -1.31 -17.10 -6.52
C ARG A 233 -1.51 -16.95 -8.03
N ALA A 234 -2.76 -16.82 -8.50
CA ALA A 234 -3.03 -16.59 -9.92
C ALA A 234 -2.47 -15.24 -10.42
N PHE A 235 -2.53 -14.17 -9.62
CA PHE A 235 -1.89 -12.90 -9.95
C PHE A 235 -0.36 -12.97 -9.91
N ALA A 236 0.21 -13.65 -8.91
CA ALA A 236 1.64 -13.83 -8.76
C ALA A 236 2.25 -14.54 -9.97
N ARG A 237 1.65 -15.65 -10.41
CA ARG A 237 2.10 -16.41 -11.59
C ARG A 237 2.16 -15.56 -12.86
N ARG A 238 1.09 -14.80 -13.15
CA ARG A 238 1.07 -13.86 -14.29
C ARG A 238 2.11 -12.75 -14.17
N THR A 239 2.37 -12.27 -12.94
CA THR A 239 3.38 -11.25 -12.68
C THR A 239 4.78 -11.81 -12.91
N ILE A 240 5.04 -13.05 -12.50
CA ILE A 240 6.28 -13.79 -12.78
C ILE A 240 6.52 -13.88 -14.29
N GLU A 241 5.56 -14.41 -15.05
CA GLU A 241 5.66 -14.51 -16.52
C GLU A 241 5.95 -13.15 -17.18
N THR A 242 5.40 -12.06 -16.64
CA THR A 242 5.58 -10.71 -17.20
C THR A 242 6.98 -10.15 -16.98
N PHE A 243 7.62 -10.48 -15.85
CA PHE A 243 8.84 -9.83 -15.39
C PHE A 243 10.03 -10.78 -15.22
N GLU A 244 9.90 -12.08 -15.52
CA GLU A 244 11.00 -13.03 -15.34
C GLU A 244 12.23 -12.72 -16.21
N SER A 245 12.04 -12.01 -17.33
CA SER A 245 13.12 -11.62 -18.25
C SER A 245 13.90 -10.35 -17.89
N VAL A 246 13.52 -9.62 -16.83
CA VAL A 246 14.23 -8.40 -16.40
C VAL A 246 15.18 -8.68 -15.24
N ASP A 247 16.30 -7.94 -15.16
CA ASP A 247 17.31 -8.15 -14.11
C ASP A 247 16.85 -7.67 -12.73
N VAL A 248 16.14 -6.54 -12.69
CA VAL A 248 15.59 -5.92 -11.47
C VAL A 248 14.20 -5.40 -11.76
N ILE A 249 13.28 -5.58 -10.80
CA ILE A 249 11.92 -5.04 -10.87
C ILE A 249 11.79 -3.91 -9.87
N VAL A 250 11.51 -2.70 -10.36
CA VAL A 250 11.23 -1.54 -9.52
C VAL A 250 9.72 -1.39 -9.33
N VAL A 251 9.31 -1.31 -8.06
CA VAL A 251 7.93 -1.10 -7.62
C VAL A 251 7.83 0.24 -6.89
N ASN A 252 6.75 0.99 -7.12
CA ASN A 252 6.55 2.33 -6.53
C ASN A 252 5.27 2.41 -5.68
N SER A 253 4.87 1.28 -5.11
CA SER A 253 3.67 1.15 -4.30
C SER A 253 3.98 0.12 -3.22
N ALA A 254 4.07 0.58 -1.97
CA ALA A 254 4.46 -0.22 -0.82
C ALA A 254 3.77 -1.59 -0.76
N GLY A 255 2.44 -1.63 -0.91
CA GLY A 255 1.69 -2.89 -0.83
C GLY A 255 2.00 -3.88 -1.96
N CYS A 256 2.34 -3.41 -3.17
CA CYS A 256 2.76 -4.31 -4.24
C CYS A 256 4.19 -4.80 -4.03
N GLY A 257 5.08 -3.95 -3.50
CA GLY A 257 6.46 -4.32 -3.20
C GLY A 257 6.53 -5.45 -2.18
N SER A 258 5.79 -5.32 -1.07
CA SER A 258 5.66 -6.36 -0.02
C SER A 258 5.20 -7.69 -0.62
N ALA A 259 4.03 -7.71 -1.24
CA ALA A 259 3.45 -8.93 -1.79
C ALA A 259 4.36 -9.62 -2.83
N MET A 260 5.05 -8.85 -3.68
CA MET A 260 5.97 -9.43 -4.67
C MET A 260 7.23 -10.04 -4.03
N LYS A 261 7.73 -9.47 -2.93
CA LYS A 261 8.83 -10.06 -2.14
C LYS A 261 8.39 -11.33 -1.39
N GLU A 262 7.09 -11.49 -1.14
CA GLU A 262 6.51 -12.68 -0.50
C GLU A 262 6.15 -13.81 -1.47
N TYR A 263 6.26 -13.61 -2.79
CA TYR A 263 5.93 -14.66 -3.77
C TYR A 263 6.69 -15.96 -3.54
N ARG A 264 7.95 -15.87 -3.09
CA ARG A 264 8.76 -17.04 -2.75
C ARG A 264 8.07 -17.95 -1.73
N THR A 265 7.34 -17.38 -0.79
CA THR A 265 6.63 -18.12 0.25
C THR A 265 5.20 -18.46 -0.20
N LEU A 266 4.53 -17.55 -0.92
CA LEU A 266 3.19 -17.77 -1.47
C LEU A 266 3.10 -18.97 -2.42
N LEU A 267 4.17 -19.21 -3.19
CA LEU A 267 4.29 -20.25 -4.21
C LEU A 267 5.33 -21.34 -3.85
N ALA A 268 5.78 -21.39 -2.59
CA ALA A 268 6.78 -22.36 -2.14
C ALA A 268 6.35 -23.83 -2.39
N ASP A 269 5.05 -24.09 -2.21
CA ASP A 269 4.45 -25.42 -2.37
C ASP A 269 4.06 -25.76 -3.82
N GLU A 270 4.34 -24.89 -4.80
CA GLU A 270 4.10 -25.15 -6.22
C GLU A 270 5.44 -25.43 -6.93
N PRO A 271 5.85 -26.70 -7.14
CA PRO A 271 7.19 -27.04 -7.68
C PRO A 271 7.51 -26.36 -9.02
N ALA A 272 6.50 -26.17 -9.88
CA ALA A 272 6.64 -25.49 -11.17
C ALA A 272 6.92 -23.98 -11.05
N TRP A 273 6.68 -23.39 -9.88
CA TRP A 273 6.73 -21.96 -9.63
C TRP A 273 7.72 -21.55 -8.53
N ALA A 274 8.02 -22.41 -7.56
CA ALA A 274 8.82 -22.08 -6.38
C ALA A 274 10.14 -21.36 -6.73
N ALA A 275 10.94 -21.93 -7.63
CA ALA A 275 12.21 -21.34 -8.05
C ALA A 275 12.04 -19.99 -8.78
N ARG A 276 11.03 -19.87 -9.65
CA ARG A 276 10.73 -18.64 -10.40
C ARG A 276 10.20 -17.54 -9.47
N ALA A 277 9.41 -17.91 -8.48
CA ALA A 277 8.88 -17.03 -7.46
C ALA A 277 10.00 -16.49 -6.56
N ALA A 278 10.89 -17.36 -6.08
CA ALA A 278 12.09 -16.97 -5.34
C ALA A 278 12.95 -15.99 -6.15
N ALA A 279 13.27 -16.31 -7.40
CA ALA A 279 14.05 -15.44 -8.27
C ALA A 279 13.38 -14.08 -8.50
N LEU A 280 12.04 -14.03 -8.65
CA LEU A 280 11.32 -12.77 -8.78
C LEU A 280 11.34 -11.94 -7.49
N SER A 281 11.11 -12.57 -6.34
CA SER A 281 11.15 -11.91 -5.04
C SER A 281 12.52 -11.30 -4.78
N ASP A 282 13.60 -12.05 -5.06
CA ASP A 282 14.98 -11.63 -4.81
C ASP A 282 15.41 -10.43 -5.66
N LYS A 283 14.80 -10.23 -6.84
CA LYS A 283 15.06 -9.08 -7.73
C LYS A 283 14.02 -7.95 -7.65
N THR A 284 13.02 -8.06 -6.78
CA THR A 284 12.04 -7.01 -6.55
C THR A 284 12.60 -5.97 -5.59
N ARG A 285 12.53 -4.69 -5.96
CA ARG A 285 12.97 -3.56 -5.14
C ARG A 285 11.90 -2.47 -5.10
N ASP A 286 11.74 -1.84 -3.94
CA ASP A 286 11.04 -0.56 -3.89
C ASP A 286 11.87 0.51 -4.63
N LEU A 287 11.21 1.52 -5.20
CA LEU A 287 11.89 2.62 -5.88
C LEU A 287 12.94 3.30 -4.99
N ALA A 288 12.62 3.59 -3.73
CA ALA A 288 13.54 4.28 -2.84
C ALA A 288 14.72 3.40 -2.45
N GLU A 289 14.46 2.12 -2.19
CA GLU A 289 15.48 1.09 -1.94
C GLU A 289 16.45 1.00 -3.14
N TYR A 290 15.91 0.82 -4.34
CA TYR A 290 16.73 0.68 -5.55
C TYR A 290 17.54 1.94 -5.86
N LEU A 291 16.96 3.14 -5.72
CA LEU A 291 17.69 4.39 -5.97
C LEU A 291 18.80 4.62 -4.95
N ALA A 292 18.61 4.20 -3.69
CA ALA A 292 19.65 4.27 -2.68
C ALA A 292 20.79 3.28 -2.97
N GLU A 293 20.48 2.05 -3.36
CA GLU A 293 21.46 1.04 -3.78
C GLU A 293 22.23 1.47 -5.04
N LEU A 294 21.51 2.01 -6.04
CA LEU A 294 22.09 2.47 -7.29
C LEU A 294 23.01 3.67 -7.05
N GLY A 295 22.67 4.56 -6.13
CA GLY A 295 23.40 5.80 -5.88
C GLY A 295 23.14 6.90 -6.92
N PRO A 296 23.24 8.18 -6.52
CA PRO A 296 22.87 9.31 -7.35
C PRO A 296 23.83 9.51 -8.53
N ARG A 297 23.28 9.78 -9.71
CA ARG A 297 24.02 10.26 -10.89
C ARG A 297 23.50 11.62 -11.36
N ALA A 298 22.19 11.79 -11.38
CA ALA A 298 21.58 13.02 -11.85
C ALA A 298 21.70 14.13 -10.78
N GLU A 299 22.04 15.34 -11.23
CA GLU A 299 22.09 16.52 -10.37
C GLU A 299 20.71 16.82 -9.78
N ARG A 300 20.64 16.91 -8.45
CA ARG A 300 19.43 17.32 -7.72
C ARG A 300 19.44 18.83 -7.60
N ARG A 301 18.51 19.51 -8.28
CA ARG A 301 18.39 20.97 -8.22
C ARG A 301 17.62 21.41 -6.98
N PRO A 302 17.83 22.65 -6.49
CA PRO A 302 17.13 23.16 -5.32
C PRO A 302 15.62 23.11 -5.46
N LEU A 303 14.95 22.75 -4.37
CA LEU A 303 13.50 22.68 -4.27
C LEU A 303 13.08 23.19 -2.88
N PRO A 304 12.83 24.50 -2.72
CA PRO A 304 12.49 25.12 -1.44
C PRO A 304 11.06 24.72 -1.02
N VAL A 305 10.92 23.58 -0.37
CA VAL A 305 9.65 23.04 0.11
C VAL A 305 9.86 22.27 1.42
N THR A 306 8.93 22.43 2.36
CA THR A 306 8.88 21.59 3.56
C THR A 306 7.91 20.44 3.37
N VAL A 307 8.38 19.20 3.54
CA VAL A 307 7.59 17.98 3.34
C VAL A 307 7.38 17.22 4.65
N ALA A 308 6.19 16.68 4.86
CA ALA A 308 5.92 15.67 5.88
C ALA A 308 6.06 14.29 5.26
N TYR A 309 6.95 13.45 5.77
CA TYR A 309 7.14 12.10 5.23
C TYR A 309 6.30 11.07 6.00
N HIS A 310 5.46 10.33 5.28
CA HIS A 310 4.66 9.25 5.85
C HIS A 310 5.28 7.88 5.56
N ASP A 311 5.63 7.16 6.63
CA ASP A 311 6.00 5.75 6.56
C ASP A 311 4.78 4.88 6.21
N ALA A 312 4.69 4.49 4.94
CA ALA A 312 3.74 3.47 4.53
C ALA A 312 4.12 2.13 5.20
N CYS A 313 3.19 1.55 5.95
CA CYS A 313 3.46 0.39 6.80
C CYS A 313 4.10 -0.82 6.07
N HIS A 314 3.63 -1.16 4.85
CA HIS A 314 4.23 -2.22 4.03
C HIS A 314 5.58 -1.87 3.41
N LEU A 315 5.98 -0.60 3.41
CA LEU A 315 7.33 -0.20 3.02
C LEU A 315 8.26 -0.26 4.23
N ALA A 316 7.81 0.29 5.35
CA ALA A 316 8.63 0.44 6.55
C ALA A 316 8.80 -0.85 7.35
N HIS A 317 7.72 -1.62 7.55
CA HIS A 317 7.73 -2.81 8.41
C HIS A 317 7.91 -4.09 7.62
N ALA A 318 7.11 -4.30 6.57
CA ALA A 318 7.18 -5.55 5.80
C ALA A 318 8.41 -5.64 4.89
N GLN A 319 8.85 -4.51 4.33
CA GLN A 319 10.04 -4.47 3.46
C GLN A 319 11.30 -3.92 4.14
N GLY A 320 11.21 -3.36 5.35
CA GLY A 320 12.35 -2.78 6.06
C GLY A 320 12.92 -1.49 5.45
N VAL A 321 12.21 -0.85 4.52
CA VAL A 321 12.67 0.35 3.81
C VAL A 321 12.20 1.59 4.57
N ARG A 322 13.08 2.16 5.42
CA ARG A 322 12.78 3.31 6.30
C ARG A 322 13.68 4.51 6.05
N SER A 323 14.99 4.29 6.00
CA SER A 323 15.99 5.36 5.88
C SER A 323 16.17 5.82 4.43
N GLN A 324 15.99 4.93 3.46
CA GLN A 324 16.24 5.17 2.03
C GLN A 324 15.38 6.32 1.47
N PRO A 325 14.05 6.37 1.70
CA PRO A 325 13.23 7.49 1.24
C PRO A 325 13.66 8.83 1.82
N ARG A 326 14.04 8.86 3.11
CA ARG A 326 14.51 10.06 3.82
C ARG A 326 15.84 10.53 3.26
N ALA A 327 16.78 9.61 3.06
CA ALA A 327 18.09 9.92 2.47
C ALA A 327 17.95 10.51 1.06
N LEU A 328 17.05 9.97 0.24
CA LEU A 328 16.79 10.49 -1.10
C LEU A 328 16.19 11.90 -1.07
N LEU A 329 15.27 12.18 -0.14
CA LEU A 329 14.66 13.50 0.02
C LEU A 329 15.65 14.52 0.59
N ALA A 330 16.41 14.15 1.62
CA ALA A 330 17.42 15.00 2.26
C ALA A 330 18.58 15.38 1.33
N ALA A 331 18.83 14.59 0.28
CA ALA A 331 19.81 14.91 -0.75
C ALA A 331 19.37 16.03 -1.72
N ILE A 332 18.12 16.49 -1.64
CA ILE A 332 17.61 17.61 -2.47
C ILE A 332 17.93 18.93 -1.77
N PRO A 333 18.68 19.86 -2.39
CA PRO A 333 18.97 21.16 -1.79
C PRO A 333 17.69 21.94 -1.48
N GLU A 334 17.68 22.67 -0.36
CA GLU A 334 16.57 23.51 0.11
C GLU A 334 15.26 22.76 0.46
N LEU A 335 15.23 21.43 0.34
CA LEU A 335 14.11 20.63 0.81
C LEU A 335 14.27 20.29 2.29
N THR A 336 13.22 20.55 3.07
CA THR A 336 13.19 20.18 4.50
C THR A 336 12.25 19.01 4.73
N VAL A 337 12.72 17.93 5.35
CA VAL A 337 11.87 16.80 5.76
C VAL A 337 11.44 16.98 7.21
N ARG A 338 10.14 16.86 7.48
CA ARG A 338 9.54 16.82 8.81
C ARG A 338 8.98 15.44 9.09
N GLU A 339 9.30 14.91 10.25
CA GLU A 339 8.78 13.63 10.74
C GLU A 339 7.36 13.80 11.27
N ILE A 340 6.50 12.82 10.98
CA ILE A 340 5.13 12.78 11.48
C ILE A 340 5.12 12.01 12.80
N ALA A 341 4.49 12.56 13.84
CA ALA A 341 4.32 11.86 15.11
C ALA A 341 3.57 10.52 14.93
N GLU A 342 3.89 9.55 15.78
CA GLU A 342 3.35 8.19 15.74
C GLU A 342 3.54 7.52 14.37
N PRO A 343 4.78 7.47 13.84
CA PRO A 343 5.03 7.02 12.47
C PRO A 343 4.54 5.58 12.22
N ASP A 344 4.59 4.73 13.25
CA ASP A 344 4.21 3.32 13.15
C ASP A 344 2.68 3.08 13.20
N ILE A 345 1.89 4.07 13.60
CA ILE A 345 0.42 3.96 13.55
C ILE A 345 -0.07 4.10 12.11
N CYS A 346 -0.76 3.07 11.62
CA CYS A 346 -1.28 2.97 10.26
C CYS A 346 -2.21 4.14 9.90
N CYS A 347 -2.20 4.56 8.64
CA CYS A 347 -3.09 5.59 8.11
C CYS A 347 -4.58 5.20 8.07
N GLY A 348 -4.93 3.91 8.21
CA GLY A 348 -6.30 3.40 8.12
C GLY A 348 -6.71 2.84 6.75
N SER A 349 -5.88 2.94 5.69
CA SER A 349 -6.27 2.42 4.37
C SER A 349 -6.16 0.90 4.24
N ALA A 350 -5.00 0.34 4.61
CA ALA A 350 -4.68 -1.09 4.55
C ALA A 350 -5.27 -1.84 3.34
N GLY A 351 -5.03 -1.31 2.14
CA GLY A 351 -5.54 -1.86 0.88
C GLY A 351 -7.03 -1.59 0.71
N THR A 352 -7.86 -2.46 1.30
CA THR A 352 -9.33 -2.41 1.24
C THR A 352 -9.98 -2.26 2.63
N TYR A 353 -9.19 -2.20 3.70
CA TYR A 353 -9.70 -2.09 5.07
C TYR A 353 -10.67 -0.92 5.23
N ASN A 354 -10.35 0.25 4.69
CA ASN A 354 -11.21 1.43 4.75
C ASN A 354 -12.56 1.29 4.02
N LEU A 355 -12.75 0.23 3.23
CA LEU A 355 -14.03 -0.08 2.59
C LEU A 355 -14.87 -1.02 3.45
N PHE A 356 -14.24 -1.92 4.19
CA PHE A 356 -14.91 -2.90 5.05
C PHE A 356 -15.09 -2.41 6.49
N GLN A 357 -14.19 -1.56 6.97
CA GLN A 357 -14.15 -0.97 8.31
C GLN A 357 -14.04 0.58 8.23
N PRO A 358 -15.01 1.27 7.61
CA PRO A 358 -14.88 2.69 7.27
C PRO A 358 -14.81 3.63 8.48
N GLU A 359 -15.42 3.26 9.61
CA GLU A 359 -15.40 4.04 10.85
C GLU A 359 -13.99 4.02 11.48
N ALA A 360 -13.48 2.83 11.78
CA ALA A 360 -12.12 2.64 12.32
C ALA A 360 -11.04 3.24 11.41
N ALA A 361 -11.16 3.06 10.09
CA ALA A 361 -10.27 3.68 9.12
C ALA A 361 -10.36 5.22 9.15
N GLY A 362 -11.56 5.76 9.35
CA GLY A 362 -11.82 7.18 9.51
C GLY A 362 -11.09 7.76 10.72
N GLU A 363 -11.22 7.12 11.88
CA GLU A 363 -10.56 7.51 13.13
C GLU A 363 -9.03 7.48 13.02
N LEU A 364 -8.46 6.40 12.46
CA LEU A 364 -7.02 6.32 12.20
C LEU A 364 -6.54 7.39 11.20
N GLY A 365 -7.36 7.65 10.18
CA GLY A 365 -7.11 8.71 9.21
C GLY A 365 -7.09 10.09 9.87
N ASP A 366 -8.04 10.38 10.76
CA ASP A 366 -8.13 11.65 11.48
C ASP A 366 -6.96 11.84 12.45
N ARG A 367 -6.59 10.78 13.20
CA ARG A 367 -5.39 10.79 14.05
C ARG A 367 -4.13 11.08 13.24
N LYS A 368 -3.96 10.40 12.10
CA LYS A 368 -2.81 10.65 11.21
C LYS A 368 -2.83 12.06 10.63
N ALA A 369 -4.00 12.57 10.26
CA ALA A 369 -4.17 13.93 9.74
C ALA A 369 -3.79 15.01 10.77
N VAL A 370 -4.15 14.83 12.05
CA VAL A 370 -3.70 15.72 13.14
C VAL A 370 -2.18 15.79 13.20
N ASN A 371 -1.51 14.63 13.17
CA ASN A 371 -0.04 14.57 13.27
C ASN A 371 0.64 15.13 12.02
N VAL A 372 0.03 14.99 10.83
CA VAL A 372 0.53 15.60 9.58
C VAL A 372 0.41 17.12 9.66
N ASP A 373 -0.76 17.64 10.05
CA ASP A 373 -1.02 19.08 10.16
C ASP A 373 -0.08 19.76 11.16
N ALA A 374 0.18 19.10 12.29
CA ALA A 374 1.12 19.56 13.33
C ALA A 374 2.57 19.74 12.84
N THR A 375 2.96 19.14 11.70
CA THR A 375 4.31 19.34 11.13
C THR A 375 4.51 20.71 10.50
N GLY A 376 3.42 21.42 10.16
CA GLY A 376 3.46 22.66 9.38
C GLY A 376 3.99 22.47 7.95
N ALA A 377 4.08 21.24 7.46
CA ALA A 377 4.57 20.95 6.11
C ALA A 377 3.55 21.33 5.04
N GLU A 378 4.05 21.64 3.86
CA GLU A 378 3.27 22.11 2.71
C GLU A 378 2.85 20.96 1.80
N LEU A 379 3.57 19.85 1.91
CA LEU A 379 3.44 18.68 1.06
C LEU A 379 3.55 17.40 1.92
N LEU A 380 2.55 16.53 1.79
CA LEU A 380 2.64 15.16 2.30
C LEU A 380 3.32 14.27 1.26
N VAL A 381 4.35 13.54 1.65
CA VAL A 381 5.01 12.53 0.81
C VAL A 381 4.66 11.13 1.33
N ALA A 382 4.05 10.31 0.47
CA ALA A 382 3.66 8.94 0.80
C ALA A 382 3.93 7.97 -0.36
N ALA A 383 4.42 6.77 -0.03
CA ALA A 383 4.85 5.75 -0.99
C ALA A 383 3.77 4.69 -1.33
N ASN A 384 2.50 4.97 -1.05
CA ASN A 384 1.42 4.02 -1.27
C ASN A 384 0.10 4.75 -1.59
N PRO A 385 -0.61 4.39 -2.68
CA PRO A 385 -1.80 5.12 -3.13
C PRO A 385 -2.92 5.12 -2.08
N GLY A 386 -3.11 4.01 -1.36
CA GLY A 386 -4.08 3.92 -0.28
C GLY A 386 -3.82 4.93 0.84
N CYS A 387 -2.54 5.06 1.27
CA CYS A 387 -2.14 6.05 2.27
C CYS A 387 -2.39 7.47 1.78
N SER A 388 -2.00 7.77 0.53
CA SER A 388 -2.23 9.09 -0.08
C SER A 388 -3.71 9.46 -0.09
N MET A 389 -4.60 8.55 -0.51
CA MET A 389 -6.04 8.81 -0.54
C MET A 389 -6.62 8.99 0.87
N GLN A 390 -6.28 8.10 1.80
CA GLN A 390 -6.83 8.10 3.15
C GLN A 390 -6.46 9.37 3.91
N ILE A 391 -5.18 9.72 3.94
CA ILE A 391 -4.69 10.89 4.68
C ILE A 391 -5.20 12.18 4.03
N ALA A 392 -5.19 12.26 2.69
CA ALA A 392 -5.74 13.44 2.00
C ALA A 392 -7.24 13.63 2.28
N THR A 393 -8.02 12.54 2.33
CA THR A 393 -9.45 12.61 2.66
C THR A 393 -9.67 13.03 4.10
N ALA A 394 -8.87 12.55 5.06
CA ALA A 394 -8.94 12.97 6.45
C ALA A 394 -8.57 14.46 6.64
N LEU A 395 -7.50 14.93 6.01
CA LEU A 395 -7.12 16.35 6.04
C LEU A 395 -8.21 17.25 5.45
N ARG A 396 -8.75 16.91 4.28
CA ARG A 396 -9.87 17.66 3.67
C ARG A 396 -11.10 17.72 4.58
N ARG A 397 -11.43 16.63 5.26
CA ARG A 397 -12.55 16.58 6.22
C ARG A 397 -12.35 17.56 7.39
N ARG A 398 -11.09 17.77 7.80
CA ARG A 398 -10.71 18.73 8.84
C ARG A 398 -10.59 20.18 8.34
N GLY A 399 -10.82 20.44 7.07
CA GLY A 399 -10.64 21.76 6.46
C GLY A 399 -9.17 22.12 6.19
N ALA A 400 -8.23 21.19 6.42
CA ALA A 400 -6.82 21.35 6.09
C ALA A 400 -6.56 20.85 4.66
N GLY A 401 -6.06 21.72 3.79
CA GLY A 401 -5.63 21.35 2.45
C GLY A 401 -4.11 21.16 2.40
N ILE A 402 -3.63 19.93 2.22
CA ILE A 402 -2.23 19.66 1.89
C ILE A 402 -2.14 19.05 0.49
N ALA A 403 -1.12 19.44 -0.26
CA ALA A 403 -0.76 18.71 -1.46
C ALA A 403 -0.21 17.33 -1.08
N VAL A 404 -0.42 16.33 -1.92
CA VAL A 404 0.13 14.98 -1.72
C VAL A 404 0.96 14.58 -2.92
N ALA A 405 2.17 14.11 -2.68
CA ALA A 405 3.08 13.59 -3.69
C ALA A 405 3.65 12.22 -3.30
N HIS A 406 4.10 11.50 -4.30
CA HIS A 406 4.98 10.35 -4.12
C HIS A 406 6.45 10.79 -4.11
N THR A 407 7.34 10.05 -3.45
CA THR A 407 8.80 10.29 -3.45
C THR A 407 9.34 10.46 -4.88
N ALA A 408 8.89 9.62 -5.82
CA ALA A 408 9.19 9.72 -7.24
C ALA A 408 8.88 11.11 -7.86
N GLN A 409 7.78 11.73 -7.47
CA GLN A 409 7.37 13.03 -8.02
C GLN A 409 8.21 14.17 -7.45
N VAL A 410 8.61 14.07 -6.18
CA VAL A 410 9.51 15.04 -5.54
C VAL A 410 10.90 14.97 -6.18
N LEU A 411 11.42 13.75 -6.36
CA LEU A 411 12.68 13.52 -7.10
C LEU A 411 12.58 14.02 -8.55
N ASP A 412 11.51 13.69 -9.28
CA ASP A 412 11.29 14.18 -10.65
C ASP A 412 11.26 15.71 -10.73
N ALA A 413 10.67 16.38 -9.74
CA ALA A 413 10.65 17.84 -9.68
C ALA A 413 12.05 18.43 -9.50
N SER A 414 12.82 17.94 -8.52
CA SER A 414 14.20 18.38 -8.28
C SER A 414 15.11 18.09 -9.47
N LEU A 415 15.11 16.87 -10.01
CA LEU A 415 15.98 16.49 -11.14
C LEU A 415 15.72 17.31 -12.41
N ARG A 416 14.49 17.82 -12.57
CA ARG A 416 14.10 18.64 -13.72
C ARG A 416 14.13 20.15 -13.44
N GLY A 417 14.42 20.55 -12.20
CA GLY A 417 14.38 21.95 -11.78
C GLY A 417 12.98 22.56 -11.87
N LEU A 418 11.96 21.78 -11.55
CA LEU A 418 10.60 22.30 -11.41
C LEU A 418 10.51 23.01 -10.05
N GLY A 419 9.93 24.21 -10.03
CA GLY A 419 9.68 24.92 -8.78
C GLY A 419 8.66 24.23 -7.88
N ARG A 420 8.59 24.67 -6.61
CA ARG A 420 7.64 24.23 -5.58
C ARG A 420 6.20 24.10 -6.09
N ASP A 421 5.75 25.03 -6.92
CA ASP A 421 4.38 25.08 -7.43
C ASP A 421 3.99 23.83 -8.24
N ALA A 422 4.95 23.14 -8.87
CA ALA A 422 4.68 21.91 -9.62
C ALA A 422 4.17 20.77 -8.72
N LEU A 423 4.46 20.82 -7.42
CA LEU A 423 4.03 19.87 -6.40
C LEU A 423 2.82 20.37 -5.63
N VAL A 424 2.80 21.66 -5.25
CA VAL A 424 1.79 22.23 -4.34
C VAL A 424 0.51 22.70 -5.05
N ALA A 425 0.58 23.11 -6.32
CA ALA A 425 -0.57 23.65 -7.05
C ALA A 425 -1.63 22.60 -7.47
N ARG A 426 -1.46 21.32 -7.10
CA ARG A 426 -2.35 20.22 -7.51
C ARG A 426 -3.63 20.11 -6.68
N THR A 427 -3.92 21.07 -5.81
CA THR A 427 -4.95 20.95 -4.77
C THR A 427 -6.15 21.89 -4.96
N SER A 428 -6.28 22.56 -6.11
CA SER A 428 -7.45 23.39 -6.44
C SER A 428 -8.55 22.63 -7.16
#